data_AF-A0A8J4EA50-F1
#
_entry.id   AF-A0A8J4EA50-F1
#
_cell.length_a   1.000
_cell.length_b   1.000
_cell.length_c   1.000
_cell.angle_alpha   90.00
_cell.angle_beta   90.00
_cell.angle_gamma   90.00
#
_symmetry.space_group_name_H-M   'P 1'
#
loop_
_entity.id
_entity.type
_entity.pdbx_description
1 polymer ?
#
loop_
_entity_poly.entity_id
_entity_poly.type
_entity_poly.pdbx_seq_one_letter_code
_entity_poly.pdbx_strand_id
1 'polypeptide(L)'
;MPCGDYGLVVDGRLVASVERKSLPDLVASLTGGKLRYALADLAALPRAAVVVEDRYSQVFALDRVRPAVVADGLAEVQVRFPSVPIVFAETRPLAEEWTYRYLAAAHAWALTEDDAVTRIGPRLSDLDRAPAAPGPSTAEIRAWARDHGLAVSDRGRLRPDILTAWHAAHGQ
;
A
#
# COMPACT_ATOMS: atom_id res chain seq x y z
N MET A 1 -3.27 -5.21 -4.43
CA MET A 1 -2.73 -4.01 -5.08
C MET A 1 -1.24 -4.22 -5.40
N PRO A 2 -0.62 -3.46 -6.31
CA PRO A 2 0.77 -3.64 -6.72
C PRO A 2 1.76 -3.29 -5.59
N CYS A 3 1.34 -2.46 -4.63
CA CYS A 3 2.02 -2.20 -3.36
C CYS A 3 0.99 -1.72 -2.32
N GLY A 4 1.22 -1.99 -1.03
CA GLY A 4 0.34 -1.59 0.07
C GLY A 4 -0.77 -2.59 0.40
N ASP A 5 -1.13 -2.65 1.68
CA ASP A 5 -2.28 -3.40 2.20
C ASP A 5 -3.59 -2.63 1.98
N TYR A 6 -3.50 -1.31 1.99
CA TYR A 6 -4.63 -0.40 1.78
C TYR A 6 -4.28 0.57 0.64
N GLY A 7 -5.29 0.91 -0.17
CA GLY A 7 -5.13 1.91 -1.23
C GLY A 7 -6.38 2.76 -1.39
N LEU A 8 -6.16 4.00 -1.82
CA LEU A 8 -7.19 4.96 -2.12
C LEU A 8 -7.15 5.28 -3.61
N VAL A 9 -8.28 5.06 -4.27
CA VAL A 9 -8.47 5.37 -5.68
C VAL A 9 -9.41 6.56 -5.82
N VAL A 10 -8.99 7.56 -6.59
CA VAL A 10 -9.80 8.73 -6.97
C VAL A 10 -9.72 8.85 -8.49
N ASP A 11 -10.88 8.96 -9.15
CA ASP A 11 -11.00 9.05 -10.62
C ASP A 11 -10.21 7.99 -11.39
N GLY A 12 -10.23 6.75 -10.89
CA GLY A 12 -9.54 5.62 -11.51
C GLY A 12 -8.02 5.62 -11.35
N ARG A 13 -7.45 6.51 -10.51
CA ARG A 13 -6.01 6.57 -10.21
C ARG A 13 -5.73 6.22 -8.75
N LEU A 14 -4.64 5.50 -8.51
CA LEU A 14 -4.18 5.15 -7.17
C LEU A 14 -3.40 6.33 -6.56
N VAL A 15 -4.10 7.15 -5.77
CA VAL A 15 -3.55 8.40 -5.23
C VAL A 15 -2.84 8.22 -3.90
N ALA A 16 -3.24 7.21 -3.11
CA ALA A 16 -2.58 6.91 -1.85
C ALA A 16 -2.53 5.42 -1.55
N SER A 17 -1.54 5.01 -0.76
CA SER A 17 -1.42 3.65 -0.27
C SER A 17 -0.74 3.56 1.08
N VAL A 18 -1.20 2.63 1.92
CA VAL A 18 -0.58 2.34 3.21
C VAL A 18 -0.20 0.87 3.26
N GLU A 19 1.06 0.60 3.54
CA GLU A 19 1.60 -0.72 3.80
C GLU A 19 1.66 -0.94 5.31
N ARG A 20 0.86 -1.87 5.84
CA ARG A 20 0.89 -2.20 7.26
C ARG A 20 1.91 -3.32 7.50
N LYS A 21 2.55 -3.33 8.66
CA LYS A 21 3.57 -4.35 8.95
C LYS A 21 3.65 -4.66 10.44
N SER A 22 3.75 -5.94 10.78
CA SER A 22 4.19 -6.33 12.11
C SER A 22 5.68 -6.04 12.29
N LEU A 23 6.16 -5.88 13.53
CA LEU A 23 7.60 -5.73 13.77
C LEU A 23 8.42 -6.95 13.28
N PRO A 24 8.00 -8.21 13.49
CA PRO A 24 8.70 -9.36 12.92
C PRO A 24 8.81 -9.32 11.40
N ASP A 25 7.74 -8.95 10.69
CA ASP A 25 7.74 -8.87 9.23
C ASP A 25 8.60 -7.70 8.72
N LEU A 26 8.64 -6.59 9.48
CA LEU A 26 9.53 -5.47 9.21
C LEU A 26 10.99 -5.91 9.30
N VAL A 27 11.37 -6.58 10.39
CA VAL A 27 12.73 -7.08 10.58
C VAL A 27 13.09 -8.09 9.48
N ALA A 28 12.21 -9.04 9.17
CA ALA A 28 12.44 -10.03 8.14
C ALA A 28 12.59 -9.42 6.73
N SER A 29 11.74 -8.46 6.37
CA SER A 29 11.79 -7.79 5.07
C SER A 29 12.97 -6.82 4.94
N LEU A 30 13.36 -6.14 6.02
CA LEU A 30 14.53 -5.26 6.05
C LEU A 30 15.82 -6.06 5.89
N THR A 31 16.01 -7.10 6.71
CA THR A 31 17.22 -7.94 6.67
C THR A 31 17.30 -8.79 5.41
N GLY A 32 16.16 -9.19 4.85
CA GLY A 32 16.06 -9.87 3.57
C GLY A 32 16.08 -8.94 2.35
N GLY A 33 16.21 -7.61 2.52
CA GLY A 33 16.26 -6.61 1.45
C GLY A 33 14.94 -6.32 0.74
N LYS A 34 13.88 -7.11 0.98
CA LYS A 34 12.55 -6.96 0.38
C LYS A 34 11.91 -5.60 0.67
N LEU A 35 12.17 -5.02 1.85
CA LEU A 35 11.60 -3.73 2.23
C LEU A 35 12.04 -2.60 1.27
N ARG A 36 13.27 -2.66 0.74
CA ARG A 36 13.77 -1.63 -0.19
C ARG A 36 12.98 -1.61 -1.50
N TYR A 37 12.56 -2.77 -1.98
CA TYR A 37 11.72 -2.87 -3.18
C TYR A 37 10.32 -2.34 -2.91
N ALA A 38 9.70 -2.76 -1.79
CA ALA A 38 8.38 -2.26 -1.39
C ALA A 38 8.37 -0.73 -1.21
N LEU A 39 9.40 -0.16 -0.58
CA LEU A 39 9.52 1.28 -0.42
C LEU A 39 9.77 2.02 -1.75
N ALA A 40 10.47 1.41 -2.70
CA ALA A 40 10.64 1.99 -4.04
C ALA A 40 9.30 2.06 -4.79
N ASP A 41 8.48 1.01 -4.71
CA ASP A 41 7.15 0.99 -5.31
C ASP A 41 6.22 2.02 -4.64
N LEU A 42 6.24 2.09 -3.30
CA LEU A 42 5.48 3.08 -2.54
C LEU A 42 5.93 4.53 -2.85
N ALA A 43 7.24 4.75 -3.03
CA ALA A 43 7.78 6.07 -3.34
C ALA A 43 7.36 6.60 -4.73
N ALA A 44 6.84 5.74 -5.60
CA ALA A 44 6.27 6.15 -6.88
C ALA A 44 4.82 6.67 -6.77
N LEU A 45 4.17 6.52 -5.61
CA LEU A 45 2.82 7.01 -5.37
C LEU A 45 2.82 8.44 -4.81
N PRO A 46 1.75 9.23 -5.07
CA PRO A 46 1.64 10.58 -4.54
C PRO A 46 1.69 10.61 -3.01
N ARG A 47 0.91 9.75 -2.35
CA ARG A 47 0.82 9.67 -0.89
C ARG A 47 0.96 8.22 -0.42
N ALA A 48 2.17 7.83 -0.04
CA ALA A 48 2.40 6.51 0.52
C ALA A 48 2.96 6.55 1.94
N ALA A 49 2.69 5.51 2.71
CA ALA A 49 3.29 5.32 4.03
C ALA A 49 3.43 3.85 4.41
N VAL A 50 4.34 3.57 5.33
CA VAL A 50 4.39 2.31 6.07
C VAL A 50 3.95 2.55 7.50
N VAL A 51 3.02 1.76 8.01
CA VAL A 51 2.63 1.78 9.42
C VAL A 51 3.01 0.46 10.08
N VAL A 52 3.71 0.54 11.20
CA VAL A 52 4.23 -0.61 11.95
C VAL A 52 3.36 -0.83 13.18
N GLU A 53 2.85 -2.05 13.35
CA GLU A 53 2.03 -2.52 14.47
C GLU A 53 2.86 -2.75 15.74
N ASP A 54 3.79 -1.86 16.06
CA ASP A 54 4.60 -1.93 17.27
C ASP A 54 5.24 -0.57 17.59
N ARG A 55 5.95 -0.47 18.71
CA ARG A 55 6.74 0.69 19.13
C ARG A 55 8.16 0.58 18.61
N TYR A 56 8.76 1.72 18.28
CA TYR A 56 10.18 1.76 17.91
C TYR A 56 11.10 1.19 19.01
N SER A 57 10.73 1.35 20.30
CA SER A 57 11.47 0.79 21.42
C SER A 57 11.59 -0.73 21.38
N GLN A 58 10.62 -1.44 20.78
CA GLN A 58 10.68 -2.90 20.65
C GLN A 58 11.78 -3.38 19.70
N VAL A 59 12.29 -2.52 18.79
CA VAL A 59 13.50 -2.82 18.00
C VAL A 59 14.70 -3.14 18.89
N PHE A 60 14.81 -2.47 20.05
CA PHE A 60 15.91 -2.67 20.99
C PHE A 60 15.66 -3.80 21.99
N ALA A 61 14.48 -4.42 21.94
CA ALA A 61 14.13 -5.61 22.70
C ALA A 61 14.30 -6.92 21.90
N LEU A 62 14.73 -6.83 20.63
CA LEU A 62 14.94 -8.00 19.78
C LEU A 62 16.07 -8.90 20.31
N ASP A 63 15.84 -10.21 20.27
CA ASP A 63 16.76 -11.27 20.70
C ASP A 63 17.43 -12.01 19.53
N ARG A 64 16.74 -12.07 18.38
CA ARG A 64 17.14 -12.83 17.19
C ARG A 64 18.03 -12.05 16.23
N VAL A 65 17.81 -10.74 16.12
CA VAL A 65 18.53 -9.83 15.22
C VAL A 65 19.09 -8.70 16.05
N ARG A 66 20.38 -8.39 15.85
CA ARG A 66 21.05 -7.31 16.58
C ARG A 66 20.31 -5.98 16.34
N PRO A 67 19.84 -5.27 17.38
CA PRO A 67 19.08 -4.03 17.21
C PRO A 67 19.75 -2.97 16.33
N ALA A 68 21.08 -2.85 16.41
CA ALA A 68 21.85 -1.92 15.58
C ALA A 68 21.64 -2.16 14.07
N VAL A 69 21.56 -3.43 13.63
CA VAL A 69 21.34 -3.76 12.21
C VAL A 69 19.96 -3.28 11.75
N VAL A 70 18.95 -3.39 12.61
CA VAL A 70 17.59 -2.95 12.29
C VAL A 70 17.49 -1.42 12.32
N ALA A 71 18.07 -0.78 13.33
CA ALA A 71 18.07 0.68 13.46
C ALA A 71 18.83 1.36 12.30
N ASP A 72 20.01 0.86 11.95
CA ASP A 72 20.81 1.37 10.83
C ASP A 72 20.06 1.16 9.51
N GLY A 73 19.47 -0.02 9.31
CA GLY A 73 18.68 -0.31 8.12
C GLY A 73 17.43 0.57 7.99
N LEU A 74 16.72 0.84 9.11
CA LEU A 74 15.58 1.77 9.12
C LEU A 74 16.02 3.19 8.76
N ALA A 75 17.13 3.67 9.31
CA ALA A 75 17.68 4.97 8.97
C ALA A 75 18.08 5.04 7.49
N GLU A 76 18.76 4.02 6.97
CA GLU A 76 19.18 3.96 5.56
C GLU A 76 17.97 4.04 4.61
N VAL A 77 16.91 3.28 4.86
CA VAL A 77 15.74 3.31 3.98
C VAL A 77 14.96 4.61 4.07
N GLN A 78 14.88 5.25 5.24
CA GLN A 78 14.24 6.55 5.39
C GLN A 78 15.02 7.66 4.68
N VAL A 79 16.35 7.62 4.72
CA VAL A 79 17.21 8.55 3.95
C VAL A 79 17.06 8.30 2.45
N ARG A 80 16.97 7.04 2.02
CA ARG A 80 16.84 6.68 0.61
C ARG A 80 15.47 7.00 0.03
N PHE A 81 14.42 6.86 0.82
CA PHE A 81 13.02 7.04 0.41
C PHE A 81 12.31 8.05 1.33
N PRO A 82 12.73 9.33 1.32
CA PRO A 82 12.25 10.33 2.27
C PRO A 82 10.76 10.68 2.10
N SER A 83 10.17 10.36 0.94
CA SER A 83 8.75 10.58 0.66
C SER A 83 7.83 9.53 1.32
N VAL A 84 8.37 8.42 1.82
CA VAL A 84 7.58 7.33 2.41
C VAL A 84 7.84 7.26 3.93
N PRO A 85 7.01 7.93 4.76
CA PRO A 85 7.15 7.84 6.21
C PRO A 85 6.94 6.40 6.72
N ILE A 86 7.71 6.03 7.75
CA ILE A 86 7.53 4.78 8.50
C ILE A 86 7.08 5.15 9.91
N VAL A 87 5.83 4.84 10.26
CA VAL A 87 5.20 5.24 11.52
C VAL A 87 5.03 4.03 12.44
N PHE A 88 5.59 4.08 13.64
CA PHE A 88 5.39 3.08 14.68
C PHE A 88 4.13 3.42 15.48
N ALA A 89 3.09 2.60 15.35
CA ALA A 89 1.76 2.86 15.89
C ALA A 89 1.45 2.06 17.17
N GLU A 90 2.41 1.36 17.75
CA GLU A 90 2.30 0.56 18.98
C GLU A 90 1.43 -0.70 18.90
N THR A 91 0.18 -0.59 18.44
CA THR A 91 -0.73 -1.74 18.34
C THR A 91 -1.41 -1.80 16.98
N ARG A 92 -1.93 -2.98 16.62
CA ARG A 92 -2.73 -3.14 15.40
C ARG A 92 -3.94 -2.18 15.33
N PRO A 93 -4.79 -2.03 16.37
CA PRO A 93 -5.91 -1.09 16.31
C PRO A 93 -5.47 0.36 16.09
N LEU A 94 -4.36 0.78 16.71
CA LEU A 94 -3.81 2.12 16.49
C LEU A 94 -3.23 2.29 15.08
N ALA A 95 -2.61 1.24 14.52
CA ALA A 95 -2.16 1.24 13.13
C ALA A 95 -3.34 1.36 12.15
N GLU A 96 -4.46 0.69 12.43
CA GLU A 96 -5.70 0.79 11.66
C GLU A 96 -6.32 2.19 11.75
N GLU A 97 -6.41 2.75 12.96
CA GLU A 97 -6.90 4.12 13.18
C GLU A 97 -6.02 5.16 12.48
N TRP A 98 -4.70 5.03 12.58
CA TRP A 98 -3.75 5.88 11.87
C TRP A 98 -3.94 5.77 10.35
N THR A 99 -4.08 4.54 9.83
CA THR A 99 -4.32 4.27 8.41
C THR A 99 -5.59 4.94 7.92
N TYR A 100 -6.69 4.78 8.66
CA TYR A 100 -7.97 5.42 8.35
C TYR A 100 -7.82 6.94 8.22
N ARG A 101 -7.16 7.57 9.20
CA ARG A 101 -6.94 9.03 9.19
C ARG A 101 -6.02 9.49 8.08
N TYR A 102 -4.94 8.76 7.81
CA TYR A 102 -4.02 9.05 6.72
C TYR A 102 -4.74 9.02 5.36
N LEU A 103 -5.52 7.97 5.10
CA LEU A 103 -6.27 7.83 3.86
C LEU A 103 -7.39 8.86 3.74
N ALA A 104 -8.09 9.18 4.82
CA ALA A 104 -9.10 10.25 4.82
C ALA A 104 -8.48 11.62 4.49
N ALA A 105 -7.31 11.92 5.05
CA ALA A 105 -6.58 13.14 4.72
C ALA A 105 -6.08 13.15 3.27
N ALA A 106 -5.57 12.01 2.77
CA ALA A 106 -5.16 11.88 1.37
C ALA A 106 -6.34 12.05 0.39
N HIS A 107 -7.53 11.57 0.77
CA HIS A 107 -8.74 11.79 -0.01
C HIS A 107 -9.14 13.27 -0.07
N ALA A 108 -9.16 13.96 1.07
CA ALA A 108 -9.43 15.40 1.11
C ALA A 108 -8.40 16.20 0.28
N TRP A 109 -7.13 15.81 0.36
CA TRP A 109 -6.07 16.38 -0.47
C TRP A 109 -6.34 16.15 -1.97
N ALA A 110 -6.66 14.93 -2.38
CA ALA A 110 -6.90 14.61 -3.79
C ALA A 110 -8.08 15.40 -4.38
N LEU A 111 -9.17 15.56 -3.62
CA LEU A 111 -10.33 16.34 -4.07
C LEU A 111 -10.01 17.85 -4.19
N THR A 112 -9.17 18.39 -3.30
CA THR A 112 -8.84 19.83 -3.30
C THR A 112 -7.75 20.20 -4.30
N GLU A 113 -6.87 19.25 -4.64
CA GLU A 113 -5.82 19.46 -5.65
C GLU A 113 -6.41 19.47 -7.07
N ASP A 114 -7.43 18.65 -7.35
CA ASP A 114 -8.16 18.66 -8.63
C ASP A 114 -8.86 20.02 -8.88
N ASP A 115 -9.46 20.59 -7.83
CA ASP A 115 -10.03 21.94 -7.84
C ASP A 115 -8.98 23.05 -8.06
N ALA A 116 -7.72 22.82 -7.68
CA ALA A 116 -6.63 23.78 -7.82
C ALA A 116 -5.98 23.73 -9.21
N VAL A 117 -5.79 22.53 -9.77
CA VAL A 117 -5.31 22.32 -11.16
C VAL A 117 -6.25 22.97 -12.16
N THR A 118 -7.57 22.85 -11.94
CA THR A 118 -8.61 23.46 -12.78
C THR A 118 -8.53 24.99 -12.80
N ARG A 119 -7.99 25.64 -11.75
CA ARG A 119 -7.95 27.12 -11.60
C ARG A 119 -6.70 27.80 -12.13
N ILE A 120 -5.54 27.13 -12.18
CA ILE A 120 -4.23 27.77 -12.41
C ILE A 120 -3.69 27.51 -13.84
N GLY A 121 -4.35 26.67 -14.64
CA GLY A 121 -3.84 26.22 -15.94
C GLY A 121 -2.92 25.00 -15.82
N PRO A 122 -2.50 24.37 -16.93
CA PRO A 122 -1.98 23.01 -16.91
C PRO A 122 -0.58 22.95 -16.29
N ARG A 123 -0.53 22.63 -15.00
CA ARG A 123 0.64 22.03 -14.36
C ARG A 123 0.30 20.57 -14.12
N LEU A 124 1.19 19.66 -14.51
CA LEU A 124 1.07 18.24 -14.15
C LEU A 124 1.08 18.13 -12.63
N SER A 125 -0.06 17.78 -12.06
CA SER A 125 -0.21 17.55 -10.61
C SER A 125 0.43 16.23 -10.21
N ASP A 126 0.64 16.03 -8.91
CA ASP A 126 1.02 14.72 -8.38
C ASP A 126 -0.05 13.66 -8.73
N LEU A 127 -1.32 14.06 -8.81
CA LEU A 127 -2.43 13.20 -9.24
C LEU A 127 -2.29 12.75 -10.70
N ASP A 128 -1.78 13.59 -11.58
CA ASP A 128 -1.58 13.24 -12.99
C ASP A 128 -0.49 12.20 -13.22
N ARG A 129 0.46 12.13 -12.29
CA ARG A 129 1.54 11.14 -12.29
C ARG A 129 1.17 9.87 -11.52
N ALA A 130 0.04 9.87 -10.82
CA ALA A 130 -0.41 8.72 -10.07
C ALA A 130 -0.70 7.54 -11.03
N PRO A 131 -0.26 6.32 -10.69
CA PRO A 131 -0.51 5.18 -11.54
C PRO A 131 -2.02 4.88 -11.61
N ALA A 132 -2.42 4.23 -12.70
CA ALA A 132 -3.79 3.74 -12.83
C ALA A 132 -4.13 2.82 -11.63
N ALA A 133 -5.41 2.85 -11.23
CA ALA A 133 -5.91 1.93 -10.23
C ALA A 133 -5.53 0.50 -10.63
N PRO A 134 -5.02 -0.30 -9.69
CA PRO A 134 -4.59 -1.63 -10.03
C PRO A 134 -5.78 -2.51 -10.42
N GLY A 135 -5.51 -3.43 -11.34
CA GLY A 135 -6.47 -4.47 -11.67
C GLY A 135 -6.85 -5.30 -10.45
N PRO A 136 -8.02 -5.95 -10.49
CA PRO A 136 -8.54 -6.72 -9.37
C PRO A 136 -7.58 -7.86 -9.02
N SER A 137 -7.34 -8.04 -7.73
CA SER A 137 -6.55 -9.12 -7.19
C SER A 137 -7.23 -10.47 -7.45
N THR A 138 -6.43 -11.54 -7.45
CA THR A 138 -6.99 -12.88 -7.57
C THR A 138 -7.99 -13.22 -6.46
N ALA A 139 -7.86 -12.61 -5.27
CA ALA A 139 -8.81 -12.81 -4.17
C ALA A 139 -10.18 -12.18 -4.47
N GLU A 140 -10.20 -10.97 -5.02
CA GLU A 140 -11.42 -10.27 -5.44
C GLU A 140 -12.14 -11.04 -6.56
N ILE A 141 -11.40 -11.49 -7.58
CA ILE A 141 -11.97 -12.28 -8.67
C ILE A 141 -12.55 -13.61 -8.16
N ARG A 142 -11.90 -14.25 -7.17
CA ARG A 142 -12.46 -15.44 -6.52
C ARG A 142 -13.73 -15.13 -5.73
N ALA A 143 -13.75 -14.03 -4.99
CA ALA A 143 -14.94 -13.63 -4.23
C ALA A 143 -16.12 -13.38 -5.17
N TRP A 144 -15.91 -12.59 -6.23
CA TRP A 144 -16.89 -12.38 -7.28
C TRP A 144 -17.39 -13.69 -7.92
N ALA A 145 -16.46 -14.58 -8.28
CA ALA A 145 -16.80 -15.87 -8.89
C ALA A 145 -17.71 -16.71 -7.97
N ARG A 146 -17.42 -16.76 -6.65
CA ARG A 146 -18.28 -17.48 -5.69
C ARG A 146 -19.65 -16.83 -5.57
N ASP A 147 -19.71 -15.51 -5.48
CA ASP A 147 -20.99 -14.78 -5.39
C ASP A 147 -21.86 -14.97 -6.66
N HIS A 148 -21.23 -15.23 -7.81
CA HIS A 148 -21.90 -15.51 -9.08
C HIS A 148 -22.08 -17.01 -9.36
N GLY A 149 -21.84 -17.88 -8.37
CA GLY A 149 -22.03 -19.33 -8.48
C GLY A 149 -21.02 -20.05 -9.40
N LEU A 150 -19.92 -19.40 -9.76
CA LEU A 150 -18.86 -20.00 -10.56
C LEU A 150 -17.94 -20.86 -9.69
N ALA A 151 -17.68 -22.10 -10.14
CA ALA A 151 -16.78 -23.01 -9.44
C ALA A 151 -15.33 -22.51 -9.53
N VAL A 152 -14.78 -22.04 -8.42
CA VAL A 152 -13.42 -21.51 -8.34
C VAL A 152 -12.64 -22.15 -7.19
N SER A 153 -11.35 -22.43 -7.42
CA SER A 153 -10.48 -22.98 -6.37
C SER A 153 -10.09 -21.90 -5.35
N ASP A 154 -10.03 -22.28 -4.07
CA ASP A 154 -9.64 -21.37 -2.99
C ASP A 154 -8.17 -20.96 -3.02
N ARG A 155 -7.32 -21.70 -3.73
CA ARG A 155 -5.88 -21.41 -3.82
C ARG A 155 -5.34 -21.64 -5.23
N GLY A 156 -4.18 -21.04 -5.51
CA GLY A 156 -3.50 -21.18 -6.78
C GLY A 156 -4.01 -20.23 -7.87
N ARG A 157 -3.52 -20.44 -9.09
CA ARG A 157 -3.82 -19.61 -10.26
C ARG A 157 -5.28 -19.75 -10.68
N LEU A 158 -5.93 -18.63 -11.00
CA LEU A 158 -7.28 -18.61 -11.55
C LEU A 158 -7.33 -19.28 -12.93
N ARG A 159 -8.39 -20.06 -13.17
CA ARG A 159 -8.60 -20.64 -14.49
C ARG A 159 -8.97 -19.54 -15.51
N PRO A 160 -8.60 -19.70 -16.80
CA PRO A 160 -8.84 -18.68 -17.83
C PRO A 160 -10.32 -18.34 -18.05
N ASP A 161 -11.22 -19.31 -17.85
CA ASP A 161 -12.68 -19.16 -17.93
C ASP A 161 -13.20 -18.17 -16.87
N ILE A 162 -12.72 -18.25 -15.64
CA ILE A 162 -13.09 -17.32 -14.56
C ILE A 162 -12.63 -15.90 -14.87
N LEU A 163 -11.41 -15.74 -15.41
CA LEU A 163 -10.89 -14.43 -15.82
C LEU A 163 -11.70 -13.85 -16.98
N THR A 164 -12.07 -14.68 -17.96
CA THR A 164 -12.89 -14.27 -19.11
C THR A 164 -14.29 -13.85 -18.66
N ALA A 165 -14.93 -14.62 -17.80
CA ALA A 165 -16.25 -14.32 -17.24
C ALA A 165 -16.21 -13.00 -16.45
N TRP A 166 -15.13 -12.78 -15.70
CA TRP A 166 -14.93 -11.56 -14.94
C TRP A 166 -14.80 -10.33 -15.85
N HIS A 167 -13.95 -10.39 -16.87
CA HIS A 167 -13.76 -9.32 -17.85
C HIS A 167 -15.06 -9.00 -18.61
N ALA A 168 -15.80 -10.02 -19.05
CA ALA A 168 -17.08 -9.86 -19.72
C ALA A 168 -18.13 -9.15 -18.85
N ALA A 169 -18.12 -9.40 -17.53
CA ALA A 169 -19.03 -8.75 -16.59
C ALA A 169 -18.66 -7.29 -16.26
N HIS A 170 -17.39 -6.90 -16.45
CA HIS A 170 -16.84 -5.62 -15.97
C HIS A 170 -16.32 -4.71 -17.10
N GLY A 171 -16.55 -5.10 -18.36
CA GLY A 171 -16.30 -4.25 -19.52
C GLY A 171 -14.82 -3.96 -19.77
N GLN A 172 -13.93 -4.91 -19.49
CA GLN A 172 -12.51 -4.86 -19.86
C GLN A 172 -12.16 -5.82 -21.00
#